data_AF-A0A1I3I2I9-F1
#
_entry.id   AF-A0A1I3I2I9-F1
#
_cell.length_a   1.000
_cell.length_b   1.000
_cell.length_c   1.000
_cell.angle_alpha   90.00
_cell.angle_beta   90.00
_cell.angle_gamma   90.00
#
_symmetry.space_group_name_H-M   'P 1'
#
loop_
_entity.id
_entity.type
_entity.pdbx_description
1 polymer ?
#
loop_
_entity_poly.entity_id
_entity_poly.type
_entity_poly.pdbx_seq_one_letter_code
_entity_poly.pdbx_strand_id
1 'polypeptide(L)'
;MLYDRCAEIEALSDADAVWRRAIDILADEGIPVVMHLASAPDRSDVRVMTTTPEIHAAVPPADDPFLEHCCSSYRITHTGAAFLDDYPYLPDIARDFIKAAVSHGFRSGLGIPMRLEGSPRFGGFNLGSPLDRVAFEAQIIPREEEFRLFCLVVHRRLEELSTPPPVEGEDLFRHLLLSPPASRLDALSPREREVLYLQARGLSRKEVARMCGISPHTVAEYTANAYRKTGIRNRAEAARVVFGA
;
A
#
# COMPACT_ATOMS: atom_id res chain seq x y z
N MET A 1 9.73 -12.93 -5.55
CA MET A 1 10.28 -11.71 -4.90
C MET A 1 9.16 -11.01 -4.16
N LEU A 2 9.47 -10.12 -3.21
CA LEU A 2 8.44 -9.48 -2.38
C LEU A 2 7.43 -8.66 -3.21
N TYR A 3 7.88 -8.07 -4.33
CA TYR A 3 7.01 -7.34 -5.26
C TYR A 3 5.97 -8.22 -5.97
N ASP A 4 6.23 -9.51 -6.21
CA ASP A 4 5.28 -10.42 -6.84
C ASP A 4 4.07 -10.67 -5.92
N ARG A 5 4.30 -10.61 -4.60
CA ARG A 5 3.29 -10.84 -3.56
C ARG A 5 2.41 -9.61 -3.33
N CYS A 6 2.80 -8.42 -3.81
CA CYS A 6 1.97 -7.21 -3.72
C CYS A 6 0.59 -7.39 -4.37
N ALA A 7 0.51 -8.13 -5.48
CA ALA A 7 -0.76 -8.38 -6.17
C ALA A 7 -1.78 -9.14 -5.29
N GLU A 8 -1.29 -9.95 -4.35
CA GLU A 8 -2.15 -10.65 -3.39
C GLU A 8 -2.76 -9.67 -2.40
N ILE A 9 -2.00 -8.68 -1.93
CA ILE A 9 -2.47 -7.62 -1.03
C ILE A 9 -3.53 -6.75 -1.71
N GLU A 10 -3.28 -6.37 -2.96
CA GLU A 10 -4.18 -5.56 -3.79
C GLU A 10 -5.56 -6.20 -3.99
N ALA A 11 -5.60 -7.52 -4.13
CA ALA A 11 -6.84 -8.26 -4.39
C ALA A 11 -7.76 -8.36 -3.15
N LEU A 12 -7.26 -8.09 -1.95
CA LEU A 12 -8.00 -8.24 -0.70
C LEU A 12 -8.90 -7.02 -0.46
N SER A 13 -10.15 -7.25 -0.07
CA SER A 13 -11.16 -6.21 0.17
C SER A 13 -11.50 -6.02 1.66
N ASP A 14 -10.70 -6.58 2.56
CA ASP A 14 -10.91 -6.57 4.00
C ASP A 14 -9.59 -6.24 4.72
N ALA A 15 -9.62 -5.31 5.66
CA ALA A 15 -8.41 -4.81 6.32
C ALA A 15 -7.73 -5.88 7.18
N ASP A 16 -8.52 -6.71 7.87
CA ASP A 16 -7.99 -7.82 8.68
C ASP A 16 -7.36 -8.90 7.79
N ALA A 17 -7.93 -9.17 6.63
CA ALA A 17 -7.34 -10.06 5.63
C ALA A 17 -6.03 -9.51 5.06
N VAL A 18 -5.98 -8.21 4.75
CA VAL A 18 -4.74 -7.52 4.31
C VAL A 18 -3.66 -7.67 5.37
N TRP A 19 -3.98 -7.39 6.63
CA TRP A 19 -3.03 -7.51 7.73
C TRP A 19 -2.50 -8.93 7.90
N ARG A 20 -3.41 -9.92 8.02
CA ARG A 20 -3.04 -11.33 8.17
C ARG A 20 -2.16 -11.80 7.03
N ARG A 21 -2.50 -11.44 5.78
CA ARG A 21 -1.70 -11.84 4.63
C ARG A 21 -0.33 -11.16 4.61
N ALA A 22 -0.25 -9.89 5.01
CA ALA A 22 1.00 -9.16 5.08
C ALA A 22 1.96 -9.76 6.11
N ILE A 23 1.48 -10.10 7.32
CA ILE A 23 2.33 -10.71 8.35
C ILE A 23 2.81 -12.11 7.93
N ASP A 24 1.99 -12.91 7.25
CA ASP A 24 2.41 -14.22 6.72
C ASP A 24 3.54 -14.06 5.69
N ILE A 25 3.40 -13.13 4.74
CA ILE A 25 4.42 -12.86 3.72
C ILE A 25 5.71 -12.36 4.36
N LEU A 26 5.63 -11.46 5.34
CA LEU A 26 6.80 -10.93 6.04
C LEU A 26 7.50 -12.01 6.87
N ALA A 27 6.75 -12.90 7.51
CA ALA A 27 7.30 -14.04 8.25
C ALA A 27 8.07 -15.00 7.32
N ASP A 28 7.52 -15.33 6.15
CA ASP A 28 8.19 -16.14 5.12
C ASP A 28 9.53 -15.52 4.66
N GLU A 29 9.64 -14.18 4.74
CA GLU A 29 10.81 -13.40 4.33
C GLU A 29 11.76 -13.08 5.50
N GLY A 30 11.60 -13.76 6.65
CA GLY A 30 12.49 -13.65 7.81
C GLY A 30 12.19 -12.48 8.76
N ILE A 31 10.99 -11.88 8.64
CA ILE A 31 10.48 -10.78 9.47
C ILE A 31 9.22 -11.28 10.24
N PRO A 32 9.38 -12.09 11.30
CA PRO A 32 8.26 -12.63 12.05
C PRO A 32 7.63 -11.62 13.03
N VAL A 33 8.33 -10.53 13.37
CA VAL A 33 7.81 -9.49 14.27
C VAL A 33 7.44 -8.27 13.42
N VAL A 34 6.17 -7.89 13.39
CA VAL A 34 5.69 -6.78 12.55
C VAL A 34 4.86 -5.85 13.41
N MET A 35 5.19 -4.56 13.37
CA MET A 35 4.39 -3.51 13.98
C MET A 35 4.04 -2.46 12.93
N HIS A 36 2.76 -2.11 12.83
CA HIS A 36 2.27 -0.93 12.12
C HIS A 36 1.72 0.05 13.15
N LEU A 37 2.26 1.26 13.18
CA LEU A 37 1.84 2.32 14.09
C LEU A 37 1.35 3.53 13.27
N ALA A 38 0.22 4.10 13.67
CA ALA A 38 -0.30 5.34 13.12
C ALA A 38 -0.83 6.23 14.24
N SER A 39 -0.28 7.43 14.37
CA SER A 39 -0.53 8.39 15.45
C SER A 39 -1.11 9.69 14.92
N ALA A 40 -2.00 10.32 15.68
CA ALA A 40 -2.30 11.74 15.54
C ALA A 40 -1.06 12.61 15.88
N PRO A 41 -1.00 13.89 15.46
CA PRO A 41 0.15 14.77 15.71
C PRO A 41 0.49 14.93 17.19
N ASP A 42 -0.53 14.90 18.06
CA ASP A 42 -0.43 15.10 19.51
C ASP A 42 -0.29 13.79 20.31
N ARG A 43 -0.09 12.65 19.62
CA ARG A 43 -0.01 11.30 20.22
C ARG A 43 -1.28 10.79 20.92
N SER A 44 -2.45 11.41 20.73
CA SER A 44 -3.69 11.03 21.46
C SER A 44 -4.46 9.83 20.87
N ASP A 45 -4.37 9.55 19.56
CA ASP A 45 -5.04 8.43 18.85
C ASP A 45 -4.03 7.53 18.11
N VAL A 46 -3.23 6.80 18.89
CA VAL A 46 -2.26 5.84 18.34
C VAL A 46 -2.96 4.51 18.08
N ARG A 47 -3.03 4.14 16.79
CA ARG A 47 -3.48 2.83 16.33
C ARG A 47 -2.28 1.95 16.08
N VAL A 48 -2.35 0.72 16.60
CA VAL A 48 -1.31 -0.28 16.41
C VAL A 48 -1.92 -1.57 15.89
N MET A 49 -1.27 -2.13 14.89
CA MET A 49 -1.46 -3.51 14.46
C MET A 49 -0.11 -4.20 14.62
N THR A 50 -0.06 -5.27 15.42
CA THR A 50 1.20 -5.93 15.78
C THR A 50 1.04 -7.43 15.92
N THR A 51 2.09 -8.17 15.56
CA THR A 51 2.22 -9.61 15.86
C THR A 51 2.61 -9.88 17.31
N THR A 52 3.05 -8.84 18.02
CA THR A 52 3.76 -8.96 19.31
C THR A 52 3.34 -7.84 20.27
N PRO A 53 2.08 -7.85 20.73
CA PRO A 53 1.53 -6.80 21.60
C PRO A 53 2.22 -6.70 22.96
N GLU A 54 2.92 -7.75 23.40
CA GLU A 54 3.61 -7.81 24.69
C GLU A 54 4.77 -6.81 24.80
N ILE A 55 5.35 -6.37 23.68
CA ILE A 55 6.41 -5.35 23.64
C ILE A 55 5.91 -4.03 24.26
N HIS A 56 4.64 -3.70 24.07
CA HIS A 56 4.01 -2.48 24.60
C HIS A 56 3.37 -2.65 25.98
N ALA A 57 3.64 -3.76 26.69
CA ALA A 57 3.08 -3.99 28.02
C ALA A 57 3.59 -2.99 29.07
N ALA A 58 4.87 -2.59 28.96
CA ALA A 58 5.51 -1.65 29.89
C ALA A 58 5.56 -0.21 29.37
N VAL A 59 5.53 -0.02 28.04
CA VAL A 59 5.58 1.28 27.37
C VAL A 59 4.40 1.37 26.42
N PRO A 60 3.48 2.33 26.60
CA PRO A 60 2.33 2.43 25.74
C PRO A 60 2.76 2.78 24.30
N PRO A 61 1.99 2.39 23.27
CA PRO A 61 2.35 2.67 21.89
C PRO A 61 2.61 4.14 21.53
N ALA A 62 2.00 5.08 22.28
CA ALA A 62 2.21 6.50 22.09
C ALA A 62 3.66 6.93 22.35
N ASP A 63 4.35 6.20 23.20
CA ASP A 63 5.73 6.45 23.63
C ASP A 63 6.73 5.52 22.91
N ASP A 64 6.31 4.83 21.84
CA ASP A 64 7.20 3.97 21.06
C ASP A 64 8.32 4.81 20.40
N PRO A 65 9.60 4.49 20.61
CA PRO A 65 10.73 5.22 20.02
C PRO A 65 10.69 5.32 18.49
N PHE A 66 10.06 4.37 17.80
CA PHE A 66 9.87 4.41 16.35
C PHE A 66 9.16 5.70 15.90
N LEU A 67 8.13 6.06 16.64
CA LEU A 67 7.28 7.18 16.32
C LEU A 67 8.02 8.52 16.44
N GLU A 68 8.94 8.67 17.40
CA GLU A 68 9.74 9.87 17.59
C GLU A 68 11.00 9.88 16.70
N HIS A 69 11.71 8.77 16.62
CA HIS A 69 13.06 8.76 16.04
C HIS A 69 13.12 8.25 14.60
N CYS A 70 12.09 7.57 14.10
CA CYS A 70 12.07 7.07 12.72
C CYS A 70 11.15 7.88 11.80
N CYS A 71 10.15 8.59 12.33
CA CYS A 71 9.10 9.21 11.51
C CYS A 71 9.35 10.66 11.10
N SER A 72 10.55 11.20 11.32
CA SER A 72 10.94 12.56 10.91
C SER A 72 11.51 12.63 9.50
N SER A 73 11.80 11.49 8.87
CA SER A 73 12.38 11.38 7.53
C SER A 73 11.96 10.08 6.87
N TYR A 74 11.90 10.06 5.53
CA TYR A 74 11.65 8.84 4.76
C TYR A 74 12.89 7.91 4.66
N ARG A 75 13.93 8.08 5.47
CA ARG A 75 15.05 7.14 5.48
C ARG A 75 14.65 5.87 6.24
N ILE A 76 14.97 4.70 5.69
CA ILE A 76 14.85 3.45 6.44
C ILE A 76 15.85 3.49 7.59
N THR A 77 15.38 3.25 8.81
CA THR A 77 16.21 3.22 10.01
C THR A 77 16.45 1.77 10.40
N HIS A 78 17.69 1.38 10.67
CA HIS A 78 17.98 0.03 11.16
C HIS A 78 17.70 -0.02 12.66
N THR A 79 16.69 -0.77 13.08
CA THR A 79 16.15 -0.77 14.44
C THR A 79 16.53 -2.04 15.21
N GLY A 80 16.20 -2.09 16.49
CA GLY A 80 16.48 -3.24 17.36
C GLY A 80 17.82 -3.13 18.09
N ALA A 81 18.02 -4.00 19.08
CA ALA A 81 19.19 -3.98 19.96
C ALA A 81 20.52 -4.17 19.20
N ALA A 82 20.49 -4.84 18.05
CA ALA A 82 21.65 -5.06 17.17
C ALA A 82 22.27 -3.77 16.62
N PHE A 83 21.48 -2.71 16.47
CA PHE A 83 21.90 -1.41 15.91
C PHE A 83 21.90 -0.28 16.95
N LEU A 84 21.64 -0.59 18.22
CA LEU A 84 21.44 0.42 19.27
C LEU A 84 22.68 1.30 19.52
N ASP A 85 23.87 0.77 19.25
CA ASP A 85 25.14 1.49 19.39
C ASP A 85 25.34 2.56 18.31
N ASP A 86 24.63 2.48 17.18
CA ASP A 86 24.66 3.48 16.11
C ASP A 86 23.87 4.75 16.49
N TYR A 87 23.09 4.69 17.58
CA TYR A 87 22.21 5.77 18.06
C TYR A 87 22.49 6.14 19.53
N PRO A 88 23.66 6.74 19.83
CA PRO A 88 24.05 7.09 21.20
C PRO A 88 23.18 8.19 21.83
N TYR A 89 22.42 8.92 21.01
CA TYR A 89 21.52 10.00 21.45
C TYR A 89 20.17 9.50 22.00
N LEU A 90 19.85 8.21 21.87
CA LEU A 90 18.60 7.67 22.37
C LEU A 90 18.55 7.72 23.91
N PRO A 91 17.45 8.18 24.52
CA PRO A 91 17.30 8.22 25.97
C PRO A 91 17.25 6.80 26.56
N ASP A 92 17.60 6.65 27.84
CA ASP A 92 17.66 5.34 28.51
C ASP A 92 16.33 4.57 28.43
N ILE A 93 15.20 5.27 28.54
CA ILE A 93 13.85 4.69 28.41
C ILE A 93 13.68 4.01 27.04
N ALA A 94 14.09 4.68 25.95
CA ALA A 94 14.02 4.13 24.61
C ALA A 94 15.00 2.94 24.44
N ARG A 95 16.20 3.05 25.00
CA ARG A 95 17.20 1.97 24.96
C ARG A 95 16.71 0.72 25.69
N ASP A 96 16.06 0.89 26.84
CA ASP A 96 15.54 -0.22 27.64
C ASP A 96 14.32 -0.88 26.97
N PHE A 97 13.44 -0.10 26.35
CA PHE A 97 12.36 -0.61 25.49
C PHE A 97 12.92 -1.49 24.36
N ILE A 98 13.92 -0.99 23.61
CA ILE A 98 14.53 -1.71 22.48
C ILE A 98 15.22 -3.01 22.96
N LYS A 99 15.88 -3.00 24.13
CA LYS A 99 16.50 -4.20 24.71
C LYS A 99 15.46 -5.22 25.16
N ALA A 100 14.34 -4.78 25.76
CA ALA A 100 13.28 -5.67 26.20
C ALA A 100 12.65 -6.43 25.02
N ALA A 101 12.51 -5.77 23.86
CA ALA A 101 11.94 -6.33 22.64
C ALA A 101 12.71 -7.56 22.09
N VAL A 102 13.99 -7.73 22.47
CA VAL A 102 14.80 -8.90 22.09
C VAL A 102 14.20 -10.21 22.59
N SER A 103 13.61 -10.21 23.79
CA SER A 103 12.95 -11.40 24.37
C SER A 103 11.72 -11.84 23.57
N HIS A 104 11.21 -10.96 22.71
CA HIS A 104 10.06 -11.16 21.84
C HIS A 104 10.45 -11.39 20.37
N GLY A 105 11.73 -11.65 20.09
CA GLY A 105 12.23 -11.93 18.75
C GLY A 105 12.59 -10.68 17.94
N PHE A 106 12.51 -9.48 18.51
CA PHE A 106 12.93 -8.24 17.86
C PHE A 106 14.38 -7.90 18.23
N ARG A 107 15.35 -8.58 17.61
CA ARG A 107 16.78 -8.31 17.81
C ARG A 107 17.31 -7.24 16.85
N SER A 108 16.93 -7.32 15.59
CA SER A 108 17.30 -6.41 14.50
C SER A 108 16.06 -6.06 13.68
N GLY A 109 16.05 -4.93 12.98
CA GLY A 109 14.86 -4.55 12.24
C GLY A 109 15.01 -3.36 11.29
N LEU A 110 13.90 -3.04 10.62
CA LEU A 110 13.73 -1.89 9.73
C LEU A 110 12.57 -1.01 10.22
N GLY A 111 12.87 0.22 10.62
CA GLY A 111 11.91 1.29 10.77
C GLY A 111 11.63 1.95 9.43
N ILE A 112 10.40 1.78 8.92
CA ILE A 112 9.96 2.22 7.59
C ILE A 112 8.75 3.17 7.74
N PRO A 113 8.99 4.49 7.76
CA PRO A 113 7.92 5.48 7.86
C PRO A 113 7.12 5.59 6.56
N MET A 114 5.80 5.64 6.70
CA MET A 114 4.83 5.76 5.59
C MET A 114 4.25 7.17 5.50
N ARG A 115 4.10 7.84 6.64
CA ARG A 115 3.74 9.26 6.74
C ARG A 115 4.62 9.90 7.81
N LEU A 116 5.18 11.07 7.50
CA LEU A 116 6.08 11.78 8.40
C LEU A 116 5.30 12.60 9.43
N GLU A 117 5.96 12.85 10.56
CA GLU A 117 5.52 13.81 11.56
C GLU A 117 5.14 15.16 10.92
N GLY A 118 4.08 15.78 11.43
CA GLY A 118 3.45 16.96 10.82
C GLY A 118 2.30 16.65 9.86
N SER A 119 2.12 15.37 9.47
CA SER A 119 0.92 14.92 8.74
C SER A 119 -0.28 14.78 9.69
N PRO A 120 -1.54 14.87 9.21
CA PRO A 120 -2.74 14.67 10.03
C PRO A 120 -2.75 13.33 10.79
N ARG A 121 -2.13 12.29 10.20
CA ARG A 121 -1.68 11.10 10.92
C ARG A 121 -0.33 10.68 10.37
N PHE A 122 0.55 10.22 11.24
CA PHE A 122 1.92 9.83 10.89
C PHE A 122 2.32 8.51 11.54
N GLY A 123 3.37 7.87 11.00
CA GLY A 123 3.81 6.55 11.42
C GLY A 123 4.18 5.67 10.23
N GLY A 124 4.18 4.36 10.44
CA GLY A 124 4.63 3.39 9.45
C GLY A 124 4.85 2.02 10.06
N PHE A 125 5.82 1.30 9.52
CA PHE A 125 6.14 -0.06 9.96
C PHE A 125 7.45 -0.10 10.74
N ASN A 126 7.50 -0.94 11.77
CA ASN A 126 8.73 -1.38 12.40
C ASN A 126 8.80 -2.91 12.28
N LEU A 127 9.68 -3.38 11.41
CA LEU A 127 9.84 -4.76 11.01
C LEU A 127 10.98 -5.40 11.82
N GLY A 128 10.70 -6.43 12.59
CA GLY A 128 11.64 -7.09 13.49
C GLY A 128 11.99 -8.52 13.09
N SER A 129 13.24 -8.89 13.37
CA SER A 129 13.83 -10.19 13.08
C SER A 129 14.69 -10.66 14.26
N PRO A 130 14.77 -11.98 14.51
CA PRO A 130 15.63 -12.54 15.56
C PRO A 130 17.11 -12.60 15.16
N LEU A 131 17.44 -12.28 13.91
CA LEU A 131 18.81 -12.29 13.39
C LEU A 131 19.72 -11.36 14.18
N ASP A 132 21.00 -11.72 14.26
CA ASP A 132 22.02 -10.79 14.73
C ASP A 132 22.39 -9.77 13.64
N ARG A 133 23.20 -8.77 14.00
CA ARG A 133 23.60 -7.69 13.09
C ARG A 133 24.20 -8.22 11.78
N VAL A 134 25.15 -9.16 11.89
CA VAL A 134 25.89 -9.68 10.73
C VAL A 134 24.96 -10.41 9.77
N ALA A 135 24.11 -11.29 10.31
CA ALA A 135 23.14 -12.02 9.49
C ALA A 135 22.10 -11.09 8.87
N PHE A 136 21.62 -10.09 9.62
CA PHE A 136 20.64 -9.12 9.14
C PHE A 136 21.20 -8.21 8.04
N GLU A 137 22.44 -7.70 8.22
CA GLU A 137 23.16 -6.92 7.22
C GLU A 137 23.40 -7.71 5.93
N ALA A 138 23.65 -9.02 6.02
CA ALA A 138 23.87 -9.87 4.85
C ALA A 138 22.58 -10.27 4.13
N GLN A 139 21.46 -10.47 4.85
CA GLN A 139 20.26 -11.11 4.30
C GLN A 139 19.10 -10.14 4.04
N ILE A 140 18.94 -9.11 4.89
CA ILE A 140 17.77 -8.24 4.88
C ILE A 140 18.08 -6.86 4.29
N ILE A 141 19.16 -6.21 4.75
CA ILE A 141 19.50 -4.84 4.32
C ILE A 141 19.65 -4.71 2.79
N PRO A 142 20.26 -5.65 2.04
CA PRO A 142 20.37 -5.52 0.58
C PRO A 142 19.00 -5.46 -0.14
N ARG A 143 17.92 -5.84 0.56
CA ARG A 143 16.55 -5.90 0.07
C ARG A 143 15.62 -4.93 0.79
N GLU A 144 16.13 -3.99 1.59
CA GLU A 144 15.31 -3.10 2.43
C GLU A 144 14.30 -2.26 1.64
N GLU A 145 14.63 -1.89 0.40
CA GLU A 145 13.72 -1.18 -0.50
C GLU A 145 12.58 -2.08 -1.03
N GLU A 146 12.78 -3.40 -1.12
CA GLU A 146 11.68 -4.34 -1.42
C GLU A 146 10.68 -4.38 -0.27
N PHE A 147 11.17 -4.46 0.97
CA PHE A 147 10.33 -4.41 2.17
C PHE A 147 9.57 -3.09 2.24
N ARG A 148 10.24 -1.97 1.94
CA ARG A 148 9.61 -0.66 1.88
C ARG A 148 8.47 -0.59 0.87
N LEU A 149 8.71 -1.04 -0.36
CA LEU A 149 7.69 -1.06 -1.41
C LEU A 149 6.48 -1.88 -0.99
N PHE A 150 6.71 -3.05 -0.39
CA PHE A 150 5.63 -3.89 0.11
C PHE A 150 4.86 -3.22 1.25
N CYS A 151 5.55 -2.65 2.24
CA CYS A 151 4.94 -1.88 3.32
C CYS A 151 4.12 -0.71 2.79
N LEU A 152 4.56 -0.04 1.73
CA LEU A 152 3.80 1.03 1.08
C LEU A 152 2.47 0.51 0.48
N VAL A 153 2.51 -0.63 -0.21
CA VAL A 153 1.31 -1.28 -0.78
C VAL A 153 0.34 -1.68 0.34
N VAL A 154 0.85 -2.34 1.39
CA VAL A 154 0.06 -2.73 2.57
C VAL A 154 -0.53 -1.50 3.25
N HIS A 155 0.26 -0.45 3.49
CA HIS A 155 -0.20 0.79 4.11
C HIS A 155 -1.35 1.43 3.33
N ARG A 156 -1.14 1.63 2.02
CA ARG A 156 -2.15 2.22 1.15
C ARG A 156 -3.44 1.40 1.20
N ARG A 157 -3.33 0.07 1.13
CA ARG A 157 -4.50 -0.80 1.12
C ARG A 157 -5.25 -0.82 2.45
N LEU A 158 -4.54 -0.82 3.58
CA LEU A 158 -5.15 -0.69 4.90
C LEU A 158 -5.90 0.64 5.04
N GLU A 159 -5.30 1.75 4.60
CA GLU A 159 -5.93 3.07 4.64
C GLU A 159 -7.17 3.16 3.75
N GLU A 160 -7.13 2.58 2.55
CA GLU A 160 -8.27 2.49 1.64
C GLU A 160 -9.48 1.79 2.27
N LEU A 161 -9.23 0.71 3.00
CA LEU A 161 -10.28 -0.10 3.60
C LEU A 161 -10.74 0.42 4.96
N SER A 162 -9.90 1.21 5.64
CA SER A 162 -10.19 1.78 6.97
C SER A 162 -10.86 3.16 6.92
N THR A 163 -10.76 3.88 5.80
CA THR A 163 -11.34 5.22 5.67
C THR A 163 -12.78 5.11 5.12
N PRO A 164 -13.80 5.64 5.81
CA PRO A 164 -15.13 5.76 5.21
C PRO A 164 -15.05 6.61 3.93
N PRO A 165 -15.95 6.41 2.94
CA PRO A 165 -15.94 7.22 1.73
C PRO A 165 -16.01 8.71 2.12
N PRO A 166 -15.15 9.57 1.54
CA PRO A 166 -15.08 10.96 1.96
C PRO A 166 -16.42 11.67 1.76
N VAL A 167 -16.79 12.48 2.75
CA VAL A 167 -17.85 13.49 2.61
C VAL A 167 -17.38 14.48 1.54
N GLU A 168 -18.25 14.75 0.56
CA GLU A 168 -17.98 15.57 -0.62
C GLU A 168 -17.26 16.89 -0.26
N GLY A 169 -16.10 17.17 -0.87
CA GLY A 169 -15.57 18.54 -0.92
C GLY A 169 -14.05 18.75 -0.96
N GLU A 170 -13.22 17.88 -0.37
CA GLU A 170 -11.82 18.25 -0.11
C GLU A 170 -10.74 17.53 -0.95
N ASP A 171 -11.06 16.54 -1.77
CA ASP A 171 -10.01 15.55 -2.14
C ASP A 171 -9.95 15.12 -3.61
N LEU A 172 -9.99 16.08 -4.54
CA LEU A 172 -9.71 15.80 -5.95
C LEU A 172 -8.31 15.17 -6.14
N PHE A 173 -7.35 15.54 -5.29
CA PHE A 173 -5.97 15.05 -5.39
C PHE A 173 -5.82 13.61 -4.86
N ARG A 174 -6.46 13.23 -3.75
CA ARG A 174 -6.38 11.85 -3.23
C ARG A 174 -7.04 10.83 -4.16
N HIS A 175 -8.14 11.19 -4.84
CA HIS A 175 -8.77 10.30 -5.82
C HIS A 175 -7.87 9.98 -7.04
N LEU A 176 -6.88 10.85 -7.33
CA LEU A 176 -5.87 10.63 -8.37
C LEU A 176 -4.71 9.73 -7.90
N LEU A 177 -4.53 9.58 -6.59
CA LEU A 177 -3.48 8.73 -5.99
C LEU A 177 -3.97 7.31 -5.70
N LEU A 178 -5.28 7.09 -5.72
CA LEU A 178 -5.90 5.77 -5.62
C LEU A 178 -6.04 5.18 -7.03
N SER A 179 -5.72 3.89 -7.20
CA SER A 179 -6.14 3.23 -8.43
C SER A 179 -7.66 3.31 -8.52
N PRO A 180 -8.24 3.84 -9.62
CA PRO A 180 -9.67 3.89 -9.76
C PRO A 180 -10.24 2.48 -9.60
N PRO A 181 -11.42 2.31 -8.97
CA PRO A 181 -12.06 1.00 -8.87
C PRO A 181 -12.14 0.38 -10.27
N ALA A 182 -11.82 -0.91 -10.36
CA ALA A 182 -11.71 -1.63 -11.62
C ALA A 182 -12.88 -1.27 -12.54
N SER A 183 -12.59 -0.52 -13.59
CA SER A 183 -13.60 0.06 -14.45
C SER A 183 -14.21 -1.05 -15.29
N ARG A 184 -15.47 -0.90 -15.73
CA ARG A 184 -16.04 -1.83 -16.71
C ARG A 184 -15.21 -1.92 -18.00
N LEU A 185 -14.35 -0.93 -18.24
CA LEU A 185 -13.44 -0.87 -19.38
C LEU A 185 -12.16 -1.70 -19.18
N ASP A 186 -11.84 -2.11 -17.96
CA ASP A 186 -10.62 -2.89 -17.67
C ASP A 186 -10.73 -4.34 -18.19
N ALA A 187 -11.96 -4.82 -18.39
CA ALA A 187 -12.25 -6.10 -19.04
C ALA A 187 -12.03 -6.07 -20.57
N LEU A 188 -11.81 -4.90 -21.17
CA LEU A 188 -11.62 -4.73 -22.60
C LEU A 188 -10.16 -4.90 -22.98
N SER A 189 -9.92 -5.57 -24.11
CA SER A 189 -8.62 -5.49 -24.77
C SER A 189 -8.33 -4.04 -25.19
N PRO A 190 -7.05 -3.66 -25.36
CA PRO A 190 -6.69 -2.32 -25.80
C PRO A 190 -7.45 -1.87 -27.06
N ARG A 191 -7.70 -2.80 -27.98
CA ARG A 191 -8.38 -2.53 -29.24
C ARG A 191 -9.89 -2.34 -29.11
N GLU A 192 -10.54 -3.15 -28.27
CA GLU A 192 -11.97 -2.97 -27.95
C GLU A 192 -12.20 -1.62 -27.26
N ARG A 193 -11.29 -1.24 -26.34
CA ARG A 193 -11.35 0.04 -25.63
C ARG A 193 -11.19 1.23 -26.56
N GLU A 194 -10.24 1.17 -27.49
CA GLU A 194 -10.01 2.20 -28.50
C GLU A 194 -11.24 2.40 -29.42
N VAL A 195 -11.80 1.30 -29.94
CA VAL A 195 -13.00 1.35 -30.79
C VAL A 195 -14.20 1.91 -30.02
N LEU A 196 -14.40 1.46 -28.78
CA LEU A 196 -15.47 1.94 -27.92
C LEU A 196 -15.34 3.44 -27.62
N TYR A 197 -14.13 3.92 -27.35
CA TYR A 197 -13.84 5.34 -27.12
C TYR A 197 -14.20 6.21 -28.34
N LEU A 198 -13.76 5.81 -29.54
CA LEU A 198 -14.07 6.57 -30.77
C LEU A 198 -15.57 6.54 -31.09
N GLN A 199 -16.24 5.42 -30.87
CA GLN A 199 -17.69 5.33 -31.00
C GLN A 199 -18.42 6.20 -29.95
N ALA A 200 -17.94 6.25 -28.71
CA ALA A 200 -18.49 7.12 -27.67
C ALA A 200 -18.36 8.61 -28.02
N ARG A 201 -17.29 9.01 -28.73
CA ARG A 201 -17.08 10.37 -29.26
C ARG A 201 -18.02 10.78 -30.41
N GLY A 202 -18.89 9.89 -30.88
CA GLY A 202 -19.83 10.19 -31.97
C GLY A 202 -19.34 9.82 -33.37
N LEU A 203 -18.13 9.29 -33.54
CA LEU A 203 -17.63 8.86 -34.85
C LEU A 203 -18.39 7.64 -35.40
N SER A 204 -18.71 7.64 -36.68
CA SER A 204 -19.33 6.49 -37.35
C SER A 204 -18.35 5.32 -37.48
N ARG A 205 -18.88 4.10 -37.64
CA ARG A 205 -18.04 2.90 -37.84
C ARG A 205 -17.05 3.04 -39.00
N LYS A 206 -17.38 3.80 -40.04
CA LYS A 206 -16.50 4.06 -41.19
C LYS A 206 -15.35 5.00 -40.82
N GLU A 207 -15.61 6.01 -40.00
CA GLU A 207 -14.58 6.93 -39.53
C GLU A 207 -13.64 6.25 -38.53
N VAL A 208 -14.19 5.45 -37.62
CA VAL A 208 -13.41 4.61 -36.69
C VAL A 208 -12.56 3.61 -37.47
N ALA A 209 -13.12 2.93 -38.46
CA ALA A 209 -12.41 2.01 -39.33
C ALA A 209 -11.20 2.67 -40.00
N ARG A 210 -11.40 3.87 -40.56
CA ARG A 210 -10.34 4.66 -41.18
C ARG A 210 -9.25 5.08 -40.18
N MET A 211 -9.63 5.54 -39.00
CA MET A 211 -8.67 5.96 -37.97
C MET A 211 -7.86 4.80 -37.43
N CYS A 212 -8.51 3.65 -37.24
CA CYS A 212 -7.89 2.45 -36.69
C CYS A 212 -7.17 1.61 -37.76
N GLY A 213 -7.35 1.88 -39.06
CA GLY A 213 -6.77 1.07 -40.14
C GLY A 213 -7.38 -0.34 -40.24
N ILE A 214 -8.67 -0.50 -39.95
CA ILE A 214 -9.40 -1.77 -40.00
C ILE A 214 -10.68 -1.64 -40.80
N SER A 215 -11.36 -2.76 -41.09
CA SER A 215 -12.63 -2.71 -41.82
C SER A 215 -13.79 -2.24 -40.91
N PRO A 216 -14.85 -1.60 -41.47
CA PRO A 216 -16.06 -1.27 -40.72
C PRO A 216 -16.76 -2.49 -40.09
N HIS A 217 -16.58 -3.68 -40.68
CA HIS A 217 -17.07 -4.94 -40.13
C HIS A 217 -16.31 -5.29 -38.85
N THR A 218 -14.98 -5.21 -38.88
CA THR A 218 -14.12 -5.45 -37.71
C THR A 218 -14.43 -4.47 -36.57
N VAL A 219 -14.75 -3.21 -36.89
CA VAL A 219 -15.22 -2.23 -35.90
C VAL A 219 -16.54 -2.68 -35.25
N ALA A 220 -17.48 -3.22 -36.02
CA ALA A 220 -18.74 -3.71 -35.49
C ALA A 220 -18.53 -4.91 -34.54
N GLU A 221 -17.61 -5.81 -34.88
CA GLU A 221 -17.25 -6.95 -34.05
C GLU A 221 -16.60 -6.52 -32.72
N TYR A 222 -15.60 -5.63 -32.77
CA TYR A 222 -15.01 -5.04 -31.56
C TYR A 222 -16.05 -4.32 -30.70
N THR A 223 -16.99 -3.59 -31.32
CA THR A 223 -18.07 -2.91 -30.58
C THR A 223 -18.99 -3.91 -29.89
N ALA A 224 -19.39 -4.99 -30.57
CA ALA A 224 -20.27 -6.01 -30.00
C ALA A 224 -19.60 -6.76 -28.84
N ASN A 225 -18.33 -7.14 -29.00
CA ASN A 225 -17.55 -7.77 -27.95
C ASN A 225 -17.36 -6.84 -26.75
N ALA A 226 -17.08 -5.55 -27.00
CA ALA A 226 -16.96 -4.55 -25.95
C ALA A 226 -18.26 -4.38 -25.16
N TYR A 227 -19.41 -4.30 -25.84
CA TYR A 227 -20.72 -4.19 -25.19
C TYR A 227 -21.04 -5.43 -24.35
N ARG A 228 -20.74 -6.62 -24.87
CA ARG A 228 -20.94 -7.87 -24.12
C ARG A 228 -20.09 -7.93 -22.85
N LYS A 229 -18.81 -7.54 -22.93
CA LYS A 229 -17.88 -7.56 -21.78
C LYS A 229 -18.20 -6.51 -20.73
N THR A 230 -18.66 -5.34 -21.15
CA THR A 230 -18.93 -4.19 -20.27
C THR A 230 -20.38 -4.11 -19.78
N GLY A 231 -21.31 -4.87 -20.38
CA GLY A 231 -22.74 -4.76 -20.14
C GLY A 231 -23.41 -3.50 -20.72
N ILE A 232 -22.68 -2.71 -21.52
CA ILE A 232 -23.20 -1.49 -22.18
C ILE A 232 -24.27 -1.88 -23.19
N ARG A 233 -25.42 -1.20 -23.12
CA ARG A 233 -26.60 -1.51 -23.96
C ARG A 233 -26.68 -0.64 -25.19
N ASN A 234 -26.17 0.59 -25.13
CA ASN A 234 -26.28 1.53 -26.24
C ASN A 234 -25.14 2.55 -26.26
N ARG A 235 -25.11 3.33 -27.34
CA ARG A 235 -24.08 4.32 -27.59
C ARG A 235 -24.07 5.48 -26.59
N ALA A 236 -25.23 5.88 -26.08
CA ALA A 236 -25.32 6.94 -25.08
C ALA A 236 -24.76 6.46 -23.73
N GLU A 237 -25.07 5.23 -23.35
CA GLU A 237 -24.46 4.57 -22.18
C GLU A 237 -22.96 4.39 -22.36
N ALA A 238 -22.49 4.04 -23.57
CA ALA A 238 -21.06 4.00 -23.88
C ALA A 238 -20.38 5.36 -23.63
N ALA A 239 -21.02 6.46 -24.05
CA ALA A 239 -20.51 7.80 -23.81
C ALA A 239 -20.43 8.15 -22.31
N ARG A 240 -21.48 7.83 -21.53
CA ARG A 240 -21.46 7.99 -20.07
C ARG A 240 -20.31 7.21 -19.42
N VAL A 241 -20.18 5.92 -19.76
CA VAL A 241 -19.17 5.04 -19.15
C VAL A 241 -17.74 5.46 -19.52
N VAL A 242 -17.52 5.95 -20.74
CA VAL A 242 -16.19 6.37 -21.21
C VAL A 242 -15.78 7.76 -20.69
N PHE A 243 -16.72 8.71 -20.56
CA PHE A 243 -16.40 10.10 -20.19
C PHE A 243 -16.77 10.50 -18.76
N GLY A 244 -17.45 9.63 -17.99
CA GLY A 244 -17.72 9.86 -16.57
C GLY A 244 -18.74 10.96 -16.26
N ALA A 245 -19.72 11.19 -17.14
CA ALA A 245 -20.85 12.12 -16.90
C ALA A 245 -22.09 11.41 -16.34
#